data_AF-A0A3R7THK9-F1
#
_entry.id   AF-A0A3R7THK9-F1
#
_cell.length_a   1.000
_cell.length_b   1.000
_cell.length_c   1.000
_cell.angle_alpha   90.00
_cell.angle_beta   90.00
_cell.angle_gamma   90.00
#
_symmetry.space_group_name_H-M   'P 1'
#
loop_
_entity.id
_entity.type
_entity.pdbx_description
1 polymer ?
#
loop_
_entity_poly.entity_id
_entity_poly.type
_entity_poly.pdbx_seq_one_letter_code
_entity_poly.pdbx_strand_id
1 'polypeptide(L)'
;MSAQHPATLPKFSSGSGPVTSDQPITDWLTAVASRNPTPGGGAVAAHLGAQSTALFAMVCRYSKTGDFGPQFISALDASTQRFLELAQADEVAYQTLMLSLKNERKNGSDPIKIDAAYLAAAEPPLMMFELAAKIARQFCAVQDTTNQNLASDTSMVALMLECTLRCAELNIHINLNACKDATLTEAYKLRVQSHSEARETLEAIIAQPSAR
;
A
#
# COMPACT_ATOMS: atom_id res chain seq x y z
N MET A 1 5.93 44.78 -28.85
CA MET A 1 6.66 43.56 -28.44
C MET A 1 6.65 43.52 -26.93
N SER A 2 5.69 42.80 -26.34
CA SER A 2 5.65 42.59 -24.88
C SER A 2 5.60 41.09 -24.65
N ALA A 3 6.75 40.53 -24.25
CA ALA A 3 6.87 39.15 -23.84
C ALA A 3 6.17 38.97 -22.49
N GLN A 4 5.15 38.10 -22.45
CA GLN A 4 4.56 37.64 -21.20
C GLN A 4 5.50 36.62 -20.56
N HIS A 5 5.94 36.90 -19.34
CA HIS A 5 6.60 35.92 -18.47
C HIS A 5 5.62 34.82 -18.06
N PRO A 6 6.06 33.55 -17.97
CA PRO A 6 5.23 32.50 -17.40
C PRO A 6 5.09 32.71 -15.89
N ALA A 7 3.88 32.54 -15.39
CA ALA A 7 3.55 32.63 -13.96
C ALA A 7 4.37 31.61 -13.16
N THR A 8 5.23 32.10 -12.27
CA THR A 8 5.95 31.28 -11.30
C THR A 8 4.97 30.70 -10.29
N LEU A 9 4.89 29.37 -10.23
CA LEU A 9 4.14 28.65 -9.20
C LEU A 9 4.67 29.01 -7.79
N PRO A 10 3.80 29.06 -6.76
CA PRO A 10 4.24 29.41 -5.41
C PRO A 10 5.20 28.36 -4.87
N LYS A 11 6.30 28.81 -4.26
CA LYS A 11 7.15 27.95 -3.42
C LYS A 11 6.43 27.70 -2.10
N PHE A 12 5.96 26.47 -1.90
CA PHE A 12 5.39 26.04 -0.63
C PHE A 12 6.48 25.52 0.31
N SER A 13 6.35 25.87 1.60
CA SER A 13 7.36 25.61 2.61
C SER A 13 7.50 24.12 2.93
N SER A 14 8.73 23.69 3.09
CA SER A 14 9.11 22.35 3.52
C SER A 14 8.73 22.13 5.00
N GLY A 15 7.52 21.63 5.24
CA GLY A 15 7.09 21.13 6.55
C GLY A 15 7.53 19.69 6.75
N SER A 16 8.45 19.45 7.70
CA SER A 16 8.96 18.14 8.10
C SER A 16 8.06 17.45 9.15
N GLY A 17 6.78 17.27 8.85
CA GLY A 17 5.85 16.43 9.63
C GLY A 17 5.67 15.05 8.98
N PRO A 18 5.02 14.06 9.62
CA PRO A 18 4.68 12.80 8.95
C PRO A 18 3.57 13.04 7.92
N VAL A 19 3.75 12.53 6.70
CA VAL A 19 3.13 13.07 5.48
C VAL A 19 2.26 12.01 4.79
N THR A 20 1.02 11.73 5.22
CA THR A 20 0.20 10.76 4.44
C THR A 20 -1.32 11.01 4.37
N SER A 21 -2.02 11.45 5.42
CA SER A 21 -3.51 11.47 5.40
C SER A 21 -4.17 12.80 5.00
N ASP A 22 -3.64 13.96 5.43
CA ASP A 22 -4.36 15.25 5.35
C ASP A 22 -3.79 16.25 4.32
N GLN A 23 -2.82 15.82 3.51
CA GLN A 23 -2.19 16.70 2.52
C GLN A 23 -2.95 16.71 1.19
N PRO A 24 -2.88 17.81 0.42
CA PRO A 24 -3.31 17.81 -0.97
C PRO A 24 -2.56 16.76 -1.79
N ILE A 25 -3.26 16.06 -2.70
CA ILE A 25 -2.65 15.05 -3.57
C ILE A 25 -1.49 15.62 -4.42
N THR A 26 -1.51 16.90 -4.74
CA THR A 26 -0.43 17.59 -5.46
C THR A 26 0.86 17.64 -4.66
N ASP A 27 0.75 17.84 -3.35
CA ASP A 27 1.90 17.95 -2.44
C ASP A 27 2.47 16.56 -2.20
N TRP A 28 1.60 15.56 -2.02
CA TRP A 28 1.98 14.15 -1.94
C TRP A 28 2.80 13.70 -3.15
N LEU A 29 2.28 13.94 -4.36
CA LEU A 29 2.97 13.55 -5.60
C LEU A 29 4.30 14.29 -5.79
N THR A 30 4.37 15.56 -5.38
CA THR A 30 5.62 16.32 -5.36
C THR A 30 6.63 15.73 -4.39
N ALA A 31 6.18 15.28 -3.21
CA ALA A 31 7.02 14.64 -2.21
C ALA A 31 7.55 13.27 -2.70
N VAL A 32 6.68 12.43 -3.28
CA VAL A 32 7.05 11.14 -3.89
C VAL A 32 8.08 11.31 -5.02
N ALA A 33 7.94 12.36 -5.84
CA ALA A 33 8.87 12.65 -6.93
C ALA A 33 10.17 13.35 -6.47
N SER A 34 10.30 13.68 -5.19
CA SER A 34 11.43 14.44 -4.68
C SER A 34 12.70 13.58 -4.54
N ARG A 35 13.84 14.22 -4.23
CA ARG A 35 15.10 13.52 -3.90
C ARG A 35 15.17 13.04 -2.44
N ASN A 36 14.09 13.22 -1.68
CA ASN A 36 14.01 12.71 -0.31
C ASN A 36 13.69 11.23 -0.32
N PRO A 37 14.19 10.46 0.66
CA PRO A 37 13.95 9.02 0.71
C PRO A 37 12.53 8.64 1.17
N THR A 38 11.76 9.59 1.71
CA THR A 38 10.36 9.40 2.13
C THR A 38 9.51 10.59 1.62
N PRO A 39 8.28 10.36 1.16
CA PRO A 39 7.62 9.06 0.97
C PRO A 39 8.28 8.17 -0.09
N GLY A 40 8.32 6.86 0.18
CA GLY A 40 8.93 5.85 -0.69
C GLY A 40 7.91 4.92 -1.36
N GLY A 41 8.42 3.84 -1.97
CA GLY A 41 7.60 2.86 -2.67
C GLY A 41 6.58 2.12 -1.79
N GLY A 42 6.90 1.87 -0.52
CA GLY A 42 5.97 1.25 0.44
C GLY A 42 4.76 2.15 0.73
N ALA A 43 5.00 3.43 0.99
CA ALA A 43 3.94 4.41 1.14
C ALA A 43 3.06 4.54 -0.14
N VAL A 44 3.66 4.52 -1.34
CA VAL A 44 2.89 4.48 -2.60
C VAL A 44 2.04 3.20 -2.70
N ALA A 45 2.56 2.04 -2.32
CA ALA A 45 1.81 0.78 -2.29
C ALA A 45 0.59 0.86 -1.36
N ALA A 46 0.75 1.46 -0.18
CA ALA A 46 -0.35 1.70 0.74
C ALA A 46 -1.43 2.62 0.15
N HIS A 47 -1.03 3.71 -0.53
CA HIS A 47 -1.98 4.59 -1.20
C HIS A 47 -2.76 3.90 -2.33
N LEU A 48 -2.13 2.98 -3.08
CA LEU A 48 -2.84 2.12 -4.05
C LEU A 48 -3.92 1.28 -3.36
N GLY A 49 -3.58 0.65 -2.23
CA GLY A 49 -4.53 -0.13 -1.42
C GLY A 49 -5.68 0.72 -0.88
N ALA A 50 -5.40 1.93 -0.40
CA ALA A 50 -6.40 2.87 0.07
C ALA A 50 -7.37 3.27 -1.05
N GLN A 51 -6.85 3.67 -2.22
CA GLN A 51 -7.66 4.06 -3.37
C GLN A 51 -8.52 2.89 -3.87
N SER A 52 -7.94 1.69 -3.95
CA SER A 52 -8.63 0.48 -4.37
C SER A 52 -9.78 0.11 -3.42
N THR A 53 -9.54 0.20 -2.11
CA THR A 53 -10.53 -0.13 -1.09
C THR A 53 -11.66 0.91 -1.03
N ALA A 54 -11.33 2.19 -1.22
CA ALA A 54 -12.32 3.27 -1.33
C ALA A 54 -13.21 3.11 -2.57
N LEU A 55 -12.61 2.78 -3.72
CA LEU A 55 -13.34 2.49 -4.95
C LEU A 55 -14.25 1.26 -4.78
N PHE A 56 -13.76 0.21 -4.12
CA PHE A 56 -14.57 -0.95 -3.79
C PHE A 56 -15.77 -0.60 -2.91
N ALA A 57 -15.58 0.24 -1.89
CA ALA A 57 -16.67 0.72 -1.05
C ALA A 57 -17.71 1.51 -1.86
N MET A 58 -17.27 2.35 -2.82
CA MET A 58 -18.19 3.02 -3.76
C MET A 58 -19.00 2.02 -4.58
N VAL A 59 -18.34 1.04 -5.21
CA VAL A 59 -19.01 -0.01 -5.99
C VAL A 59 -20.08 -0.72 -5.16
N CYS A 60 -19.76 -1.11 -3.93
CA CYS A 60 -20.71 -1.77 -3.03
C CYS A 60 -21.90 -0.88 -2.66
N ARG A 61 -21.68 0.41 -2.37
CA ARG A 61 -22.77 1.36 -2.04
C ARG A 61 -23.77 1.54 -3.18
N TYR A 62 -23.31 1.45 -4.43
CA TYR A 62 -24.17 1.58 -5.61
C TYR A 62 -24.75 0.24 -6.09
N SER A 63 -24.46 -0.86 -5.41
CA SER A 63 -24.92 -2.21 -5.75
C SER A 63 -26.12 -2.62 -4.88
N LYS A 64 -27.16 -3.21 -5.50
CA LYS A 64 -28.42 -3.55 -4.80
C LYS A 64 -28.59 -5.04 -4.52
N THR A 65 -27.77 -5.88 -5.15
CA THR A 65 -27.97 -7.33 -5.24
C THR A 65 -26.99 -8.15 -4.41
N GLY A 66 -25.93 -7.52 -3.87
CA GLY A 66 -24.97 -8.18 -2.99
C GLY A 66 -25.23 -7.90 -1.51
N ASP A 67 -24.59 -8.67 -0.64
CA ASP A 67 -24.64 -8.50 0.81
C ASP A 67 -23.72 -7.35 1.26
N PHE A 68 -24.10 -6.12 0.90
CA PHE A 68 -23.34 -4.90 1.17
C PHE A 68 -23.93 -4.13 2.36
N GLY A 69 -24.18 -4.83 3.46
CA GLY A 69 -24.73 -4.23 4.68
C GLY A 69 -23.85 -3.11 5.27
N PRO A 70 -24.38 -2.27 6.17
CA PRO A 70 -23.64 -1.17 6.79
C PRO A 70 -22.32 -1.58 7.46
N GLN A 71 -22.25 -2.79 8.01
CA GLN A 71 -21.03 -3.33 8.60
C GLN A 71 -19.95 -3.61 7.54
N PHE A 72 -20.33 -4.11 6.36
CA PHE A 72 -19.42 -4.38 5.26
C PHE A 72 -18.80 -3.08 4.74
N ILE A 73 -19.64 -2.08 4.47
CA ILE A 73 -19.19 -0.76 4.01
C ILE A 73 -18.29 -0.08 5.05
N SER A 74 -18.70 -0.06 6.32
CA SER A 74 -17.88 0.50 7.41
C SER A 74 -16.52 -0.19 7.54
N ALA A 75 -16.47 -1.51 7.31
CA ALA A 75 -15.21 -2.26 7.34
C ALA A 75 -14.28 -1.87 6.19
N LEU A 76 -14.80 -1.58 4.99
CA LEU A 76 -14.01 -1.07 3.87
C LEU A 76 -13.52 0.36 4.12
N ASP A 77 -14.35 1.23 4.71
CA ASP A 77 -13.95 2.58 5.08
C ASP A 77 -12.82 2.56 6.13
N ALA A 78 -12.96 1.73 7.16
CA ALA A 78 -11.92 1.53 8.16
C ALA A 78 -10.63 0.95 7.54
N SER A 79 -10.75 0.03 6.58
CA SER A 79 -9.59 -0.55 5.89
C SER A 79 -8.89 0.48 4.99
N THR A 80 -9.64 1.40 4.39
CA THR A 80 -9.09 2.54 3.63
C THR A 80 -8.23 3.41 4.55
N GLN A 81 -8.72 3.77 5.73
CA GLN A 81 -7.94 4.54 6.70
C GLN A 81 -6.73 3.75 7.19
N ARG A 82 -6.89 2.44 7.41
CA ARG A 82 -5.78 1.58 7.84
C ARG A 82 -4.64 1.55 6.82
N PHE A 83 -4.92 1.58 5.52
CA PHE A 83 -3.86 1.72 4.52
C PHE A 83 -3.09 3.04 4.68
N LEU A 84 -3.78 4.16 4.92
CA LEU A 84 -3.11 5.46 5.14
C LEU A 84 -2.23 5.48 6.40
N GLU A 85 -2.69 4.84 7.48
CA GLU A 85 -1.88 4.63 8.68
C GLU A 85 -0.64 3.76 8.39
N LEU A 86 -0.79 2.74 7.55
CA LEU A 86 0.33 1.88 7.17
C LEU A 86 1.34 2.63 6.30
N ALA A 87 0.90 3.55 5.44
CA ALA A 87 1.80 4.43 4.70
C ALA A 87 2.69 5.24 5.65
N GLN A 88 2.11 5.79 6.72
CA GLN A 88 2.87 6.50 7.75
C GLN A 88 3.80 5.58 8.54
N ALA A 89 3.32 4.37 8.87
CA ALA A 89 4.11 3.38 9.58
C ALA A 89 5.34 2.93 8.77
N ASP A 90 5.22 2.79 7.45
CA ASP A 90 6.32 2.48 6.53
C ASP A 90 7.40 3.58 6.55
N GLU A 91 7.00 4.85 6.48
CA GLU A 91 7.94 5.98 6.58
C GLU A 91 8.70 5.98 7.92
N VAL A 92 7.97 5.78 9.03
CA VAL A 92 8.56 5.74 10.37
C VAL A 92 9.52 4.57 10.52
N ALA A 93 9.14 3.39 10.01
CA ALA A 93 9.97 2.20 10.07
C ALA A 93 11.24 2.36 9.22
N TYR A 94 11.14 2.96 8.04
CA TYR A 94 12.28 3.29 7.20
C TYR A 94 13.24 4.29 7.88
N GLN A 95 12.71 5.37 8.47
CA GLN A 95 13.53 6.35 9.19
C GLN A 95 14.26 5.69 10.38
N THR A 96 13.56 4.83 11.11
CA THR A 96 14.12 4.06 12.23
C THR A 96 15.24 3.12 11.76
N LEU A 97 15.03 2.41 10.65
CA LEU A 97 16.05 1.58 10.01
C LEU A 97 17.30 2.40 9.66
N MET A 98 17.14 3.56 9.01
CA MET A 98 18.27 4.42 8.63
C MET A 98 19.06 4.91 9.86
N LEU A 99 18.38 5.26 10.95
CA LEU A 99 19.03 5.63 12.20
C LEU A 99 19.79 4.46 12.83
N SER A 100 19.19 3.26 12.83
CA SER A 100 19.84 2.03 13.31
C SER A 100 21.13 1.74 12.52
N LEU A 101 21.04 1.71 11.18
CA LEU A 101 22.19 1.46 10.31
C LEU A 101 23.30 2.51 10.50
N LYS A 102 22.95 3.77 10.72
CA LYS A 102 23.92 4.83 11.00
C LYS A 102 24.63 4.63 12.34
N ASN A 103 23.92 4.19 13.36
CA ASN A 103 24.48 3.92 14.68
C ASN A 103 25.42 2.71 14.66
N GLU A 104 25.00 1.62 14.03
CA GLU A 104 25.80 0.39 13.92
C GLU A 104 27.10 0.62 13.09
N ARG A 105 27.07 1.49 12.09
CA ARG A 105 28.30 1.90 11.37
C ARG A 105 29.29 2.68 12.23
N LYS A 106 28.81 3.42 13.25
CA LYS A 106 29.65 4.27 14.10
C LYS A 106 30.19 3.55 15.33
N ASN A 107 29.37 2.67 15.93
CA ASN A 107 29.62 2.12 17.26
C ASN A 107 30.07 0.65 17.23
N GLY A 108 30.25 0.08 16.04
CA GLY A 108 30.53 -1.35 15.84
C GLY A 108 29.27 -2.07 15.35
N SER A 109 29.38 -2.77 14.22
CA SER A 109 28.26 -3.43 13.55
C SER A 109 27.83 -4.68 14.31
N ASP A 110 26.67 -4.66 14.95
CA ASP A 110 25.99 -5.84 15.49
C ASP A 110 25.01 -6.42 14.46
N PRO A 111 25.29 -7.60 13.88
CA PRO A 111 24.40 -8.25 12.91
C PRO A 111 22.98 -8.46 13.42
N ILE A 112 22.80 -8.75 14.71
CA ILE A 112 21.48 -9.04 15.30
C ILE A 112 20.60 -7.78 15.28
N LYS A 113 21.18 -6.63 15.61
CA LYS A 113 20.46 -5.34 15.59
C LYS A 113 20.13 -4.88 14.17
N ILE A 114 21.03 -5.15 13.22
CA ILE A 114 20.80 -4.84 11.80
C ILE A 114 19.63 -5.67 11.28
N ASP A 115 19.64 -6.98 11.52
CA ASP A 115 18.56 -7.87 11.09
C ASP A 115 17.23 -7.49 11.74
N ALA A 116 17.22 -7.21 13.05
CA ALA A 116 16.02 -6.74 13.75
C ALA A 116 15.46 -5.43 13.17
N ALA A 117 16.33 -4.49 12.76
CA ALA A 117 15.89 -3.25 12.13
C ALA A 117 15.28 -3.48 10.74
N TYR A 118 15.83 -4.40 9.94
CA TYR A 118 15.25 -4.76 8.64
C TYR A 118 13.92 -5.48 8.78
N LEU A 119 13.77 -6.38 9.76
CA LEU A 119 12.49 -7.04 10.04
C LEU A 119 11.43 -6.02 10.48
N ALA A 120 11.81 -5.07 11.34
CA ALA A 120 10.91 -3.98 11.73
C ALA A 120 10.48 -3.11 10.53
N ALA A 121 11.37 -2.88 9.57
CA ALA A 121 11.05 -2.19 8.32
C ALA A 121 10.21 -3.03 7.34
N ALA A 122 10.26 -4.36 7.43
CA ALA A 122 9.44 -5.26 6.63
C ALA A 122 8.00 -5.40 7.16
N GLU A 123 7.75 -5.06 8.44
CA GLU A 123 6.44 -5.27 9.06
C GLU A 123 5.32 -4.39 8.47
N PRO A 124 5.48 -3.08 8.24
CA PRO A 124 4.41 -2.29 7.62
C PRO A 124 4.03 -2.80 6.21
N PRO A 125 4.99 -3.07 5.28
CA PRO A 125 4.68 -3.70 4.00
C PRO A 125 3.95 -5.05 4.14
N LEU A 126 4.32 -5.89 5.12
CA LEU A 126 3.62 -7.15 5.37
C LEU A 126 2.18 -6.93 5.83
N MET A 127 1.94 -6.00 6.74
CA MET A 127 0.58 -5.63 7.15
C MET A 127 -0.25 -5.07 5.99
N MET A 128 0.36 -4.30 5.08
CA MET A 128 -0.31 -3.83 3.85
C MET A 128 -0.71 -4.99 2.95
N PHE A 129 0.20 -5.95 2.76
CA PHE A 129 -0.04 -7.14 1.96
C PHE A 129 -1.19 -7.98 2.52
N GLU A 130 -1.19 -8.25 3.83
CA GLU A 130 -2.24 -9.03 4.50
C GLU A 130 -3.59 -8.32 4.45
N LEU A 131 -3.60 -6.99 4.61
CA LEU A 131 -4.81 -6.19 4.46
C LEU A 131 -5.34 -6.25 3.03
N ALA A 132 -4.48 -6.06 2.02
CA ALA A 132 -4.86 -6.16 0.61
C ALA A 132 -5.39 -7.56 0.27
N ALA A 133 -4.77 -8.63 0.80
CA ALA A 133 -5.24 -10.00 0.61
C ALA A 133 -6.62 -10.23 1.25
N LYS A 134 -6.87 -9.65 2.44
CA LYS A 134 -8.19 -9.68 3.07
C LYS A 134 -9.23 -8.97 2.19
N ILE A 135 -8.93 -7.78 1.69
CA ILE A 135 -9.85 -7.04 0.80
C ILE A 135 -10.08 -7.80 -0.51
N ALA A 136 -9.03 -8.41 -1.08
CA ALA A 136 -9.14 -9.27 -2.26
C ALA A 136 -10.10 -10.45 -2.04
N ARG A 137 -10.02 -11.15 -0.91
CA ARG A 137 -10.99 -12.22 -0.58
C ARG A 137 -12.42 -11.70 -0.49
N GLN A 138 -12.61 -10.54 0.15
CA GLN A 138 -13.93 -9.91 0.23
C GLN A 138 -14.46 -9.51 -1.15
N PHE A 139 -13.60 -8.96 -2.01
CA PHE A 139 -13.92 -8.60 -3.38
C PHE A 139 -14.32 -9.83 -4.21
N CYS A 140 -13.49 -10.88 -4.20
CA CYS A 140 -13.75 -12.12 -4.95
C CYS A 140 -15.10 -12.74 -4.57
N ALA A 141 -15.47 -12.67 -3.28
CA ALA A 141 -16.74 -13.24 -2.79
C ALA A 141 -18.00 -12.51 -3.29
N VAL A 142 -17.89 -11.25 -3.74
CA VAL A 142 -19.06 -10.40 -4.00
C VAL A 142 -19.07 -9.74 -5.38
N GLN A 143 -17.96 -9.77 -6.13
CA GLN A 143 -17.79 -8.99 -7.36
C GLN A 143 -18.87 -9.27 -8.42
N ASP A 144 -19.33 -10.52 -8.55
CA ASP A 144 -20.38 -10.89 -9.52
C ASP A 144 -21.76 -10.29 -9.20
N THR A 145 -21.96 -9.88 -7.94
CA THR A 145 -23.22 -9.29 -7.45
C THR A 145 -23.20 -7.76 -7.47
N THR A 146 -22.10 -7.16 -7.94
CA THR A 146 -21.96 -5.71 -8.05
C THR A 146 -22.80 -5.12 -9.19
N ASN A 147 -23.00 -3.81 -9.13
CA ASN A 147 -23.74 -3.06 -10.14
C ASN A 147 -23.06 -3.17 -11.51
N GLN A 148 -23.80 -3.68 -12.49
CA GLN A 148 -23.37 -3.85 -13.88
C GLN A 148 -22.89 -2.54 -14.51
N ASN A 149 -23.51 -1.41 -14.15
CA ASN A 149 -23.13 -0.09 -14.67
C ASN A 149 -21.78 0.41 -14.12
N LEU A 150 -21.21 -0.29 -13.13
CA LEU A 150 -19.90 -0.02 -12.54
C LEU A 150 -18.89 -1.12 -12.90
N ALA A 151 -19.11 -1.89 -13.96
CA ALA A 151 -18.22 -2.98 -14.34
C ALA A 151 -16.75 -2.54 -14.55
N SER A 152 -16.53 -1.33 -15.08
CA SER A 152 -15.18 -0.75 -15.20
C SER A 152 -14.54 -0.50 -13.82
N ASP A 153 -15.29 0.07 -12.88
CA ASP A 153 -14.80 0.35 -11.53
C ASP A 153 -14.53 -0.96 -10.77
N THR A 154 -15.43 -1.95 -10.89
CA THR A 154 -15.23 -3.30 -10.34
C THR A 154 -13.94 -3.94 -10.89
N SER A 155 -13.69 -3.81 -12.20
CA SER A 155 -12.48 -4.34 -12.83
C SER A 155 -11.22 -3.60 -12.36
N MET A 156 -11.29 -2.28 -12.20
CA MET A 156 -10.21 -1.47 -11.64
C MET A 156 -9.86 -1.88 -10.22
N VAL A 157 -10.86 -2.17 -9.37
CA VAL A 157 -10.62 -2.67 -8.01
C VAL A 157 -9.78 -3.95 -8.05
N ALA A 158 -10.10 -4.89 -8.94
CA ALA A 158 -9.32 -6.13 -9.05
C ALA A 158 -7.84 -5.86 -9.41
N LEU A 159 -7.61 -5.04 -10.45
CA LEU A 159 -6.28 -4.66 -10.90
C LEU A 159 -5.48 -3.91 -9.83
N MET A 160 -6.12 -2.98 -9.12
CA MET A 160 -5.47 -2.17 -8.10
C MET A 160 -5.14 -2.99 -6.84
N LEU A 161 -6.00 -3.93 -6.43
CA LEU A 161 -5.69 -4.86 -5.33
C LEU A 161 -4.51 -5.77 -5.69
N GLU A 162 -4.47 -6.28 -6.91
CA GLU A 162 -3.35 -7.10 -7.39
C GLU A 162 -2.04 -6.30 -7.40
N CYS A 163 -2.10 -5.07 -7.92
CA CYS A 163 -0.97 -4.16 -7.94
C CYS A 163 -0.49 -3.85 -6.51
N THR A 164 -1.41 -3.61 -5.59
CA THR A 164 -1.12 -3.37 -4.17
C THR A 164 -0.38 -4.57 -3.56
N LEU A 165 -0.86 -5.80 -3.79
CA LEU A 165 -0.20 -7.02 -3.30
C LEU A 165 1.23 -7.14 -3.82
N ARG A 166 1.44 -6.95 -5.13
CA ARG A 166 2.78 -7.02 -5.74
C ARG A 166 3.70 -5.93 -5.23
N CYS A 167 3.21 -4.69 -5.14
CA CYS A 167 4.00 -3.56 -4.64
C CYS A 167 4.38 -3.73 -3.16
N ALA A 168 3.45 -4.18 -2.31
CA ALA A 168 3.75 -4.47 -0.92
C ALA A 168 4.79 -5.60 -0.81
N GLU A 169 4.62 -6.68 -1.58
CA GLU A 169 5.55 -7.81 -1.62
C GLU A 169 6.98 -7.41 -2.03
N LEU A 170 7.14 -6.51 -3.00
CA LEU A 170 8.46 -5.96 -3.37
C LEU A 170 9.15 -5.28 -2.18
N ASN A 171 8.41 -4.51 -1.39
CA ASN A 171 8.95 -3.81 -0.21
C ASN A 171 9.24 -4.77 0.95
N ILE A 172 8.47 -5.86 1.10
CA ILE A 172 8.79 -6.95 2.03
C ILE A 172 10.13 -7.56 1.64
N HIS A 173 10.26 -8.03 0.38
CA HIS A 173 11.43 -8.77 -0.08
C HIS A 173 12.72 -7.95 -0.03
N ILE A 174 12.68 -6.64 -0.34
CA ILE A 174 13.86 -5.78 -0.24
C ILE A 174 14.42 -5.74 1.18
N ASN A 175 13.55 -5.66 2.20
CA ASN A 175 13.97 -5.67 3.59
C ASN A 175 14.45 -7.06 4.04
N LEU A 176 13.71 -8.12 3.71
CA LEU A 176 14.08 -9.49 4.10
C LEU A 176 15.40 -9.94 3.47
N ASN A 177 15.67 -9.57 2.22
CA ASN A 177 16.92 -9.90 1.52
C ASN A 177 18.14 -9.17 2.10
N ALA A 178 17.93 -8.14 2.91
CA ALA A 178 19.00 -7.43 3.61
C ALA A 178 19.35 -8.04 4.98
N CYS A 179 18.50 -8.93 5.51
CA CYS A 179 18.82 -9.72 6.70
C CYS A 179 19.94 -10.72 6.42
N LYS A 180 20.86 -10.90 7.37
CA LYS A 180 21.95 -11.88 7.28
C LYS A 180 21.50 -13.27 7.71
N ASP A 181 20.68 -13.36 8.76
CA ASP A 181 20.10 -14.62 9.19
C ASP A 181 18.78 -14.89 8.46
N ALA A 182 18.85 -15.77 7.46
CA ALA A 182 17.69 -16.17 6.67
C ALA A 182 16.59 -16.85 7.50
N THR A 183 16.93 -17.47 8.64
CA THR A 183 15.93 -18.17 9.48
C THR A 183 14.94 -17.19 10.12
N LEU A 184 15.35 -15.94 10.35
CA LEU A 184 14.48 -14.89 10.87
C LEU A 184 13.42 -14.44 9.85
N THR A 185 13.66 -14.65 8.56
CA THR A 185 12.76 -14.22 7.48
C THR A 185 11.65 -15.23 7.18
N GLU A 186 11.77 -16.46 7.70
CA GLU A 186 10.89 -17.56 7.33
C GLU A 186 9.44 -17.32 7.75
N ALA A 187 9.22 -16.74 8.93
CA ALA A 187 7.89 -16.37 9.40
C ALA A 187 7.20 -15.35 8.47
N TYR A 188 7.95 -14.40 7.90
CA TYR A 188 7.43 -13.42 6.95
C TYR A 188 7.05 -14.08 5.62
N LYS A 189 7.92 -14.97 5.11
CA LYS A 189 7.65 -15.71 3.86
C LYS A 189 6.41 -16.59 3.99
N LEU A 190 6.23 -17.27 5.12
CA LEU A 190 5.05 -18.08 5.39
C LEU A 190 3.77 -17.23 5.47
N ARG A 191 3.82 -16.06 6.10
CA ARG A 191 2.69 -15.11 6.11
C ARG A 191 2.30 -14.67 4.71
N VAL A 192 3.27 -14.30 3.86
CA VAL A 192 3.02 -13.99 2.45
C VAL A 192 2.41 -15.18 1.71
N GLN A 193 2.99 -16.37 1.87
CA GLN A 193 2.53 -17.59 1.21
C GLN A 193 1.10 -17.97 1.63
N SER A 194 0.71 -17.71 2.88
CA SER A 194 -0.63 -17.99 3.41
C SER A 194 -1.77 -17.22 2.70
N HIS A 195 -1.43 -16.27 1.82
CA HIS A 195 -2.38 -15.50 1.03
C HIS A 195 -2.26 -15.72 -0.49
N SER A 196 -1.46 -16.70 -0.92
CA SER A 196 -1.30 -17.09 -2.33
C SER A 196 -2.65 -17.32 -3.02
N GLU A 197 -3.54 -18.11 -2.41
CA GLU A 197 -4.87 -18.42 -2.96
C GLU A 197 -5.71 -17.16 -3.25
N ALA A 198 -5.65 -16.15 -2.37
CA ALA A 198 -6.40 -14.91 -2.55
C ALA A 198 -5.90 -14.13 -3.78
N ARG A 199 -4.59 -14.15 -4.03
CA ARG A 199 -3.98 -13.54 -5.20
C ARG A 199 -4.28 -14.33 -6.47
N GLU A 200 -4.16 -15.66 -6.44
CA GLU A 200 -4.47 -16.52 -7.58
C GLU A 200 -5.93 -16.36 -8.03
N THR A 201 -6.86 -16.30 -7.07
CA THR A 201 -8.28 -16.05 -7.35
C THR A 201 -8.49 -14.67 -8.00
N LEU A 202 -7.81 -13.65 -7.49
CA LEU A 202 -7.87 -12.29 -8.04
C LEU A 202 -7.30 -12.21 -9.46
N GLU A 203 -6.16 -12.87 -9.71
CA GLU A 203 -5.52 -12.96 -11.03
C GLU A 203 -6.43 -13.71 -12.03
N ALA A 204 -7.13 -14.76 -11.57
CA ALA A 204 -8.10 -15.47 -12.40
C ALA A 204 -9.30 -14.59 -12.77
N ILE A 205 -9.79 -13.72 -11.87
CA ILE A 205 -10.85 -12.75 -12.17
C ILE A 205 -10.35 -11.72 -13.19
N ILE A 206 -9.14 -11.20 -13.03
CA ILE A 206 -8.53 -10.23 -13.96
C ILE A 206 -8.37 -10.83 -15.37
N ALA A 207 -8.02 -12.11 -15.46
CA ALA A 207 -7.79 -12.80 -16.73
C ALA A 207 -9.07 -13.14 -17.50
N GLN A 208 -10.23 -13.11 -16.84
CA GLN A 208 -11.51 -13.35 -17.53
C GLN A 208 -11.82 -12.16 -18.46
N PRO A 209 -12.17 -12.40 -19.73
CA PRO A 209 -12.68 -11.35 -20.59
C PRO A 209 -13.90 -10.73 -19.91
N SER A 210 -13.99 -9.40 -19.81
CA SER A 210 -15.21 -8.78 -19.27
C SER A 210 -16.38 -9.28 -20.12
N ALA A 211 -17.28 -10.05 -19.52
CA ALA A 211 -18.43 -10.61 -20.23
C ALA A 211 -19.50 -9.54 -20.55
N ARG A 212 -19.11 -8.26 -20.55
CA ARG A 212 -19.98 -7.09 -20.42
C ARG A 212 -19.35 -5.92 -21.14
#